data_AF-A0A146M1U8-F1
#
_entry.id   AF-A0A146M1U8-F1
#
_cell.length_a   1.000
_cell.length_b   1.000
_cell.length_c   1.000
_cell.angle_alpha   90.00
_cell.angle_beta   90.00
_cell.angle_gamma   90.00
#
_symmetry.space_group_name_H-M   'P 1'
#
loop_
_entity.id
_entity.type
_entity.pdbx_description
1 polymer ?
#
loop_
_entity_poly.entity_id
_entity_poly.type
_entity_poly.pdbx_seq_one_letter_code
_entity_poly.pdbx_strand_id
1 'polypeptide(L)'
;MKVIRKLLRKRSKSSRRNHHRKCPCSKSKRKSEAQVVLTVQQNPLPLRERSASTVMPSPNLPRQLSSAQSRDRITAPQPVDNEKMRQFEYQRAHTLKLMLEKEQRYVESLRSKRAKCSDSGTEAKILQDLHGAERRISTLQSQLEQE
;
A
#
# COMPACT_ATOMS: atom_id res chain seq x y z
N MET A 1 -14.88 80.36 1.06
CA MET A 1 -13.66 80.17 0.24
C MET A 1 -13.18 78.73 0.41
N LYS A 2 -13.28 77.92 -0.65
CA LYS A 2 -12.82 76.52 -0.70
C LYS A 2 -11.29 76.50 -0.83
N VAL A 3 -10.59 75.76 0.03
CA VAL A 3 -9.19 75.38 -0.21
C VAL A 3 -9.06 73.87 -0.10
N ILE A 4 -9.03 73.24 -1.26
CA ILE A 4 -8.63 71.86 -1.53
C ILE A 4 -7.11 71.87 -1.72
N ARG A 5 -6.34 71.07 -0.96
CA ARG A 5 -5.04 70.54 -1.42
C ARG A 5 -4.75 69.13 -0.88
N LYS A 6 -4.86 68.17 -1.80
CA LYS A 6 -3.92 67.10 -2.20
C LYS A 6 -3.37 66.13 -1.13
N LEU A 7 -3.88 64.90 -1.23
CA LEU A 7 -3.13 63.66 -1.49
C LEU A 7 -1.60 63.68 -1.27
N LEU A 8 -1.11 62.78 -0.40
CA LEU A 8 -0.08 61.82 -0.83
C LEU A 8 -0.09 60.54 0.01
N ARG A 9 -0.29 59.43 -0.69
CA ARG A 9 -0.03 58.04 -0.28
C ARG A 9 1.38 57.89 0.30
N LYS A 10 1.52 57.29 1.49
CA LYS A 10 2.73 56.55 1.85
C LYS A 10 2.41 55.06 1.93
N ARG A 11 2.83 54.37 0.87
CA ARG A 11 2.79 52.93 0.66
C ARG A 11 4.15 52.36 1.06
N SER A 12 4.14 51.15 1.63
CA SER A 12 5.26 50.19 1.65
C SER A 12 6.35 50.47 2.70
N LYS A 13 6.90 49.49 3.44
CA LYS A 13 7.21 48.11 3.05
C LYS A 13 7.06 47.13 4.22
N SER A 14 6.30 46.06 4.00
CA SER A 14 6.26 44.85 4.84
C SER A 14 7.55 44.06 4.63
N SER A 15 8.35 43.93 5.69
CA SER A 15 9.58 43.13 5.71
C SER A 15 9.23 41.64 5.87
N ARG A 16 9.06 40.93 4.75
CA ARG A 16 8.91 39.47 4.73
C ARG A 16 10.30 38.84 4.79
N ARG A 17 10.71 38.36 5.96
CA ARG A 17 11.86 37.47 6.11
C ARG A 17 11.56 36.14 5.42
N ASN A 18 12.30 35.86 4.37
CA ASN A 18 12.17 34.68 3.53
C ASN A 18 13.11 33.60 4.10
N HIS A 19 12.61 32.75 5.00
CA HIS A 19 13.35 31.55 5.42
C HIS A 19 13.06 30.42 4.43
N HIS A 20 13.98 30.23 3.48
CA HIS A 20 14.11 29.02 2.69
C HIS A 20 14.28 27.80 3.62
N ARG A 21 13.19 27.13 3.97
CA ARG A 21 13.25 25.76 4.49
C ARG A 21 13.42 24.83 3.30
N LYS A 22 14.65 24.38 3.07
CA LYS A 22 14.96 23.28 2.14
C LYS A 22 14.15 22.05 2.56
N CYS A 23 13.28 21.56 1.68
CA CYS A 23 12.64 20.25 1.81
C CYS A 23 13.68 19.14 1.62
N PRO A 24 13.89 18.20 2.55
CA PRO A 24 14.70 17.03 2.31
C PRO A 24 13.84 15.92 1.70
N CYS A 25 13.65 15.93 0.38
CA CYS A 25 12.96 14.85 -0.34
C CYS A 25 13.81 14.35 -1.50
N SER A 26 14.78 13.46 -1.23
CA SER A 26 15.37 12.59 -2.26
C SER A 26 16.32 11.55 -1.66
N LYS A 27 15.76 10.46 -1.15
CA LYS A 27 16.46 9.16 -1.15
C LYS A 27 15.51 8.10 -1.71
N SER A 28 15.41 8.07 -3.04
CA SER A 28 14.85 6.91 -3.75
C SER A 28 15.77 5.72 -3.52
N LYS A 29 15.45 4.90 -2.52
CA LYS A 29 16.05 3.57 -2.36
C LYS A 29 15.45 2.71 -3.48
N ARG A 30 16.19 2.53 -4.59
CA ARG A 30 15.83 1.57 -5.63
C ARG A 30 15.81 0.19 -4.97
N LYS A 31 14.62 -0.34 -4.71
CA LYS A 31 14.42 -1.73 -4.30
C LYS A 31 14.66 -2.56 -5.56
N SER A 32 15.75 -3.31 -5.58
CA SER A 32 16.08 -4.23 -6.66
C SER A 32 14.92 -5.20 -6.88
N GLU A 33 14.46 -5.32 -8.12
CA GLU A 33 13.57 -6.38 -8.59
C GLU A 33 14.20 -7.72 -8.25
N ALA A 34 13.56 -8.49 -7.38
CA ALA A 34 13.86 -9.90 -7.24
C ALA A 34 13.32 -10.57 -8.51
N GLN A 35 14.21 -10.91 -9.45
CA GLN A 35 13.84 -11.77 -10.57
C GLN A 35 13.41 -13.13 -10.01
N VAL A 36 12.13 -13.44 -10.14
CA VAL A 36 11.59 -14.77 -9.83
C VAL A 36 11.81 -15.63 -11.07
N VAL A 37 12.93 -16.36 -11.09
CA VAL A 37 13.17 -17.39 -12.10
C VAL A 37 12.30 -18.59 -11.77
N LEU A 38 11.25 -18.80 -12.56
CA LEU A 38 10.40 -19.98 -12.49
C LEU A 38 11.15 -21.15 -13.16
N THR A 39 11.97 -21.88 -12.41
CA THR A 39 12.55 -23.14 -12.90
C THR A 39 11.50 -24.24 -12.82
N VAL A 40 10.89 -24.57 -13.96
CA VAL A 40 10.11 -25.81 -14.10
C VAL A 40 11.09 -26.96 -14.27
N GLN A 41 11.37 -27.68 -13.18
CA GLN A 41 12.18 -28.90 -13.21
C GLN A 41 11.26 -30.07 -13.62
N GLN A 42 11.26 -30.42 -14.90
CA GLN A 42 10.68 -31.69 -15.35
C GLN A 42 11.71 -32.79 -15.11
N ASN A 43 11.37 -33.74 -14.23
CA ASN A 43 12.22 -34.87 -13.89
C ASN A 43 11.84 -36.08 -14.78
N PRO A 44 12.69 -36.56 -15.70
CA PRO A 44 12.42 -37.78 -16.43
C PRO A 44 12.69 -39.02 -15.56
N LEU A 45 11.70 -39.92 -15.51
CA LEU A 45 11.73 -41.17 -14.72
C LEU A 45 12.81 -42.15 -15.23
N PRO A 46 13.58 -42.81 -14.36
CA PRO A 46 14.42 -43.92 -14.76
C PRO A 46 13.64 -45.26 -14.72
N LEU A 47 13.57 -45.90 -15.89
CA LEU A 47 13.28 -47.33 -16.08
C LEU A 47 14.32 -48.17 -15.34
N ARG A 48 13.92 -48.98 -14.35
CA ARG A 48 14.75 -50.08 -13.83
C ARG A 48 13.97 -51.39 -13.75
N GLU A 49 14.61 -52.39 -14.34
CA GLU A 49 14.16 -53.74 -14.62
C GLU A 49 14.17 -54.64 -13.37
N ARG A 50 13.17 -55.54 -13.35
CA ARG A 50 13.20 -56.96 -12.98
C ARG A 50 14.33 -57.48 -12.08
N SER A 51 13.97 -58.06 -10.93
CA SER A 51 14.25 -59.48 -10.58
C SER A 51 13.63 -59.87 -9.24
N ALA A 52 13.05 -61.07 -9.20
CA ALA A 52 12.41 -61.69 -8.04
C ALA A 52 13.44 -62.39 -7.14
N SER A 53 13.20 -62.45 -5.83
CA SER A 53 13.48 -63.65 -5.02
C SER A 53 12.81 -63.58 -3.64
N THR A 54 12.18 -64.70 -3.29
CA THR A 54 11.44 -65.00 -2.06
C THR A 54 12.35 -65.19 -0.87
N VAL A 55 12.06 -64.52 0.25
CA VAL A 55 12.39 -64.97 1.63
C VAL A 55 11.39 -64.36 2.62
N MET A 56 10.62 -65.22 3.29
CA MET A 56 9.93 -64.91 4.55
C MET A 56 10.79 -65.48 5.69
N PRO A 57 10.87 -64.85 6.88
CA PRO A 57 9.98 -65.31 7.95
C PRO A 57 9.54 -64.26 9.01
N SER A 58 8.39 -64.61 9.60
CA SER A 58 7.94 -64.44 10.99
C SER A 58 7.27 -63.13 11.46
N PRO A 59 6.09 -63.24 12.14
CA PRO A 59 5.29 -62.10 12.57
C PRO A 59 5.61 -61.75 14.02
N ASN A 60 6.16 -60.57 14.29
CA ASN A 60 5.95 -59.89 15.56
C ASN A 60 6.48 -58.45 15.50
N LEU A 61 5.59 -57.52 15.87
CA LEU A 61 5.74 -56.07 15.97
C LEU A 61 5.85 -55.29 14.64
N PRO A 62 4.85 -54.45 14.29
CA PRO A 62 5.15 -53.26 13.51
C PRO A 62 5.91 -52.28 14.41
N ARG A 63 7.23 -52.45 14.45
CA ARG A 63 8.16 -51.34 14.62
C ARG A 63 7.90 -50.39 13.45
N GLN A 64 7.06 -49.37 13.64
CA GLN A 64 6.92 -48.30 12.66
C GLN A 64 8.17 -47.41 12.71
N LEU A 65 9.26 -47.92 12.13
CA LEU A 65 10.15 -47.07 11.35
C LEU A 65 9.43 -46.79 10.03
N SER A 66 8.84 -45.60 9.92
CA SER A 66 8.57 -44.97 8.63
C SER A 66 9.34 -43.65 8.57
N SER A 67 10.67 -43.75 8.70
CA SER A 67 11.55 -42.80 8.05
C SER A 67 11.39 -42.97 6.53
N ALA A 68 10.98 -41.88 5.88
CA ALA A 68 10.87 -41.67 4.42
C ALA A 68 9.59 -42.17 3.73
N GLN A 69 8.53 -41.32 3.74
CA GLN A 69 7.74 -40.90 2.56
C GLN A 69 6.48 -40.14 3.00
N SER A 70 6.63 -38.87 3.37
CA SER A 70 5.50 -37.94 3.50
C SER A 70 5.96 -36.48 3.35
N ARG A 71 6.90 -36.23 2.43
CA ARG A 71 7.34 -34.85 2.12
C ARG A 71 6.38 -34.10 1.19
N ASP A 72 5.36 -34.77 0.63
CA ASP A 72 4.40 -34.19 -0.34
C ASP A 72 2.92 -34.38 0.03
N ARG A 73 2.60 -34.67 1.30
CA ARG A 73 1.22 -34.53 1.78
C ARG A 73 0.95 -33.06 2.08
N ILE A 74 0.87 -32.26 1.02
CA ILE A 74 0.43 -30.87 1.09
C ILE A 74 -1.01 -30.93 1.56
N THR A 75 -1.21 -30.75 2.87
CA THR A 75 -2.55 -30.50 3.42
C THR A 75 -3.06 -29.25 2.73
N ALA A 76 -4.29 -29.29 2.24
CA ALA A 76 -4.92 -28.11 1.68
C ALA A 76 -4.84 -26.94 2.68
N PRO A 77 -4.78 -25.68 2.21
CA PRO A 77 -4.77 -24.53 3.10
C PRO A 77 -5.89 -24.66 4.13
N GLN A 78 -5.54 -24.54 5.41
CA GLN A 78 -6.54 -24.63 6.46
C GLN A 78 -7.56 -23.50 6.28
N PRO A 79 -8.87 -23.77 6.42
CA PRO A 79 -9.89 -22.73 6.38
C PRO A 79 -9.61 -21.63 7.41
N VAL A 80 -9.93 -20.39 7.06
CA VAL A 80 -9.71 -19.25 7.96
C VAL A 80 -10.73 -19.30 9.10
N ASP A 81 -10.24 -19.21 10.34
CA ASP A 81 -11.08 -19.16 11.52
C ASP A 81 -11.93 -17.87 11.54
N ASN A 82 -13.17 -17.95 12.05
CA ASN A 82 -14.07 -16.79 12.15
C ASN A 82 -13.46 -15.61 12.94
N GLU A 83 -12.68 -15.90 13.98
CA GLU A 83 -11.98 -14.86 14.75
C GLU A 83 -10.92 -14.14 13.90
N LYS A 84 -10.20 -14.88 13.06
CA LYS A 84 -9.21 -14.30 12.14
C LYS A 84 -9.89 -13.47 11.05
N MET A 85 -11.07 -13.89 10.58
CA MET A 85 -11.87 -13.08 9.65
C MET A 85 -12.26 -11.74 10.28
N ARG A 86 -12.78 -11.74 11.52
CA ARG A 86 -13.12 -10.49 12.23
C ARG A 86 -11.91 -9.58 12.45
N GLN A 87 -10.76 -10.15 12.82
CA GLN A 87 -9.52 -9.38 12.99
C GLN A 87 -9.09 -8.71 11.67
N PHE A 88 -9.24 -9.42 10.56
CA PHE A 88 -8.95 -8.87 9.24
C PHE A 88 -9.89 -7.73 8.86
N GLU A 89 -11.20 -7.90 9.05
CA GLU A 89 -12.22 -6.85 8.82
C GLU A 89 -11.92 -5.60 9.67
N TYR A 90 -11.63 -5.78 10.96
CA TYR A 90 -11.24 -4.67 11.83
C TYR A 90 -10.01 -3.93 11.31
N GLN A 91 -8.95 -4.65 10.92
CA GLN A 91 -7.74 -4.05 10.36
C GLN A 91 -8.02 -3.35 9.02
N ARG A 92 -8.89 -3.91 8.18
CA ARG A 92 -9.32 -3.32 6.92
C ARG A 92 -10.04 -2.00 7.17
N ALA A 93 -11.08 -1.99 8.00
CA ALA A 93 -11.84 -0.80 8.34
C ALA A 93 -10.95 0.28 9.00
N HIS A 94 -10.06 -0.10 9.91
CA HIS A 94 -9.10 0.82 10.51
C HIS A 94 -8.18 1.46 9.45
N THR A 95 -7.68 0.66 8.51
CA THR A 95 -6.82 1.15 7.42
C THR A 95 -7.58 2.13 6.52
N LEU A 96 -8.83 1.83 6.17
CA LEU A 96 -9.67 2.72 5.38
C LEU A 96 -9.92 4.07 6.07
N LYS A 97 -10.15 4.06 7.39
CA LYS A 97 -10.28 5.30 8.19
C LYS A 97 -9.01 6.15 8.13
N LEU A 98 -7.83 5.54 8.25
CA LEU A 98 -6.56 6.25 8.12
C LEU A 98 -6.34 6.83 6.72
N MET A 99 -6.76 6.10 5.67
CA MET A 99 -6.70 6.61 4.29
C MET A 99 -7.63 7.80 4.11
N LEU A 100 -8.85 7.74 4.66
CA LEU A 100 -9.84 8.82 4.59
C LEU A 100 -9.33 10.09 5.27
N GLU A 101 -8.79 9.96 6.48
CA GLU A 101 -8.22 11.09 7.24
C GLU A 101 -7.07 11.76 6.48
N LYS A 102 -6.18 10.97 5.88
CA LYS A 102 -5.09 11.49 5.06
C LYS A 102 -5.61 12.29 3.87
N GLU A 103 -6.66 11.81 3.22
CA GLU A 103 -7.18 12.45 2.03
C GLU A 103 -7.96 13.73 2.35
N GLN A 104 -8.70 13.76 3.46
CA GLN A 104 -9.30 14.98 3.99
C GLN A 104 -8.24 16.06 4.29
N ARG A 105 -7.16 15.70 4.98
CA ARG A 105 -6.02 16.62 5.22
C ARG A 105 -5.36 17.08 3.93
N TYR A 106 -5.29 16.22 2.91
CA TYR A 106 -4.76 16.59 1.61
C TYR A 106 -5.65 17.62 0.91
N VAL A 107 -6.98 17.44 0.95
CA VAL A 107 -7.95 18.43 0.45
C VAL A 107 -7.79 19.78 1.15
N GLU A 108 -7.68 19.80 2.48
CA GLU A 108 -7.44 21.04 3.24
C GLU A 108 -6.13 21.72 2.81
N SER A 109 -5.07 20.94 2.61
CA SER A 109 -3.78 21.42 2.10
C SER A 109 -3.90 22.04 0.70
N LEU A 110 -4.63 21.39 -0.21
CA LEU A 110 -4.89 21.91 -1.55
C LEU A 110 -5.72 23.19 -1.52
N ARG A 111 -6.77 23.25 -0.69
CA ARG A 111 -7.58 24.46 -0.50
C ARG A 111 -6.74 25.62 0.05
N SER A 112 -5.85 25.35 1.01
CA SER A 112 -4.90 26.33 1.55
C SER A 112 -3.88 26.81 0.49
N LYS A 113 -3.36 25.89 -0.34
CA LYS A 113 -2.45 26.21 -1.44
C LYS A 113 -3.13 27.07 -2.50
N ARG A 114 -4.36 26.73 -2.88
CA ARG A 114 -5.16 27.49 -3.85
C ARG A 114 -5.40 28.92 -3.39
N ALA A 115 -5.77 29.12 -2.11
CA ALA A 115 -5.96 30.45 -1.54
C ALA A 115 -4.70 31.34 -1.57
N LYS A 116 -3.51 30.73 -1.68
CA LYS A 116 -2.22 31.43 -1.73
C LYS A 116 -1.63 31.49 -3.15
N CYS A 117 -2.24 30.81 -4.11
CA CYS A 117 -1.76 30.72 -5.48
C CYS A 117 -2.31 31.89 -6.30
N SER A 118 -1.44 32.53 -7.09
CA SER A 118 -1.82 33.61 -8.01
C SER A 118 -1.53 33.26 -9.47
N ASP A 119 -0.89 32.11 -9.72
CA ASP A 119 -0.52 31.65 -11.04
C ASP A 119 -1.58 30.69 -11.58
N SER A 120 -2.12 31.01 -12.76
CA SER A 120 -3.22 30.28 -13.41
C SER A 120 -2.85 28.82 -13.71
N GLY A 121 -1.63 28.57 -14.19
CA GLY A 121 -1.20 27.20 -14.52
C GLY A 121 -1.11 26.29 -13.29
N THR A 122 -0.56 26.83 -12.20
CA THR A 122 -0.50 26.14 -10.91
C THR A 122 -1.89 25.96 -10.29
N GLU A 123 -2.77 26.95 -10.43
CA GLU A 123 -4.15 26.89 -9.91
C GLU A 123 -4.98 25.80 -10.59
N ALA A 124 -4.90 25.67 -11.92
CA ALA A 124 -5.55 24.61 -12.68
C ALA A 124 -5.13 23.20 -12.19
N LYS A 125 -3.83 23.02 -11.93
CA LYS A 125 -3.31 21.75 -11.38
C LYS A 125 -3.85 21.47 -9.97
N ILE A 126 -3.91 22.49 -9.11
CA ILE A 126 -4.47 22.35 -7.76
C ILE A 126 -5.95 21.96 -7.83
N LEU A 127 -6.72 22.54 -8.75
CA LEU A 127 -8.14 22.17 -8.95
C LEU A 127 -8.30 20.72 -9.41
N GLN A 128 -7.47 20.28 -10.36
CA GLN A 128 -7.45 18.89 -10.82
C GLN A 128 -7.15 17.91 -9.67
N ASP A 129 -6.12 18.21 -8.88
CA ASP A 129 -5.73 17.40 -7.73
C ASP A 129 -6.83 17.38 -6.65
N LEU A 130 -7.50 18.51 -6.42
CA LEU A 130 -8.58 18.68 -5.45
C LEU A 130 -9.77 17.82 -5.85
N HIS A 131 -10.20 17.92 -7.11
CA HIS A 131 -11.30 17.09 -7.62
C HIS A 131 -10.96 15.60 -7.55
N GLY A 132 -9.71 15.22 -7.84
CA GLY A 132 -9.24 13.84 -7.69
C GLY A 132 -9.29 13.35 -6.23
N ALA A 133 -8.90 14.19 -5.28
CA ALA A 133 -8.93 13.89 -3.85
C ALA A 133 -10.37 13.73 -3.33
N GLU A 134 -11.28 14.60 -3.75
CA GLU A 134 -12.70 14.52 -3.39
C GLU A 134 -13.35 13.21 -3.89
N ARG A 135 -13.01 12.76 -5.12
CA ARG A 135 -13.47 11.45 -5.60
C ARG A 135 -12.94 10.29 -4.74
N ARG A 136 -11.66 10.32 -4.36
CA ARG A 136 -11.07 9.29 -3.50
C ARG A 136 -11.72 9.25 -2.11
N ILE A 137 -12.04 10.40 -1.53
CA ILE A 137 -12.80 10.51 -0.28
C ILE A 137 -14.16 9.81 -0.42
N SER A 138 -14.91 10.12 -1.47
CA SER A 138 -16.22 9.49 -1.71
C SER A 138 -16.10 7.96 -1.87
N THR A 139 -15.08 7.47 -2.58
CA THR A 139 -14.81 6.03 -2.67
C THR A 139 -14.50 5.39 -1.32
N LEU A 140 -13.66 6.03 -0.50
CA LEU A 140 -13.30 5.52 0.83
C LEU A 140 -14.49 5.51 1.78
N GLN A 141 -15.34 6.53 1.72
CA GLN A 141 -16.59 6.58 2.50
C GLN A 141 -17.54 5.46 2.08
N SER A 142 -17.74 5.26 0.77
CA SER A 142 -18.58 4.17 0.27
C SER A 142 -18.06 2.78 0.68
N GLN A 143 -16.74 2.57 0.72
CA GLN A 143 -16.16 1.30 1.21
C GLN A 143 -16.35 1.11 2.72
N LEU A 144 -16.40 2.18 3.49
CA LEU A 144 -16.64 2.13 4.94
C LEU A 144 -18.12 1.94 5.29
N GLU A 145 -19.04 2.35 4.43
CA GLU A 145 -20.49 2.14 4.59
C GLU A 145 -20.92 0.69 4.28
N GLN A 146 -20.08 -0.07 3.58
CA GLN A 146 -20.32 -1.47 3.23
C GLN A 146 -19.87 -2.47 4.30
N GLU A 147 -19.26 -1.98 5.39
CA GLU A 147 -18.83 -2.77 6.56
C GLU A 147 -19.84 -2.61 7.71
#